data_AF-A0A7S3IMB8-F1
#
_entry.id   AF-A0A7S3IMB8-F1
#
_cell.length_a   1.000
_cell.length_b   1.000
_cell.length_c   1.000
_cell.angle_alpha   90.00
_cell.angle_beta   90.00
_cell.angle_gamma   90.00
#
_symmetry.space_group_name_H-M   'P 1'
#
loop_
_entity.id
_entity.type
_entity.pdbx_description
1 polymer ?
#
loop_
_entity_poly.entity_id
_entity_poly.type
_entity_poly.pdbx_seq_one_letter_code
_entity_poly.pdbx_strand_id
1 'polypeptide(L)'
;GPFGFIMACYVVIATQLFCTQYQDINIDSFGDLFKSFSKVFDTALAAYDYNGAGSQEIIFSGIMIVNLFLLNILLLNFMVAILSTTYSLMLESGSFMYKCSLYEYCERFMI
;
A
#
# COMPACT_ATOMS: atom_id res chain seq x y z
N GLY A 1 4.70 5.54 -10.99
CA GLY A 1 6.15 5.27 -10.84
C GLY A 1 6.38 3.79 -10.57
N PRO A 2 7.57 3.24 -10.88
CA PRO A 2 7.87 1.80 -10.78
C PRO A 2 7.67 1.23 -9.37
N PHE A 3 7.91 2.04 -8.33
CA PHE A 3 7.72 1.62 -6.95
C PHE A 3 6.24 1.34 -6.58
N GLY A 4 5.31 2.18 -7.04
CA GLY A 4 3.87 1.94 -6.82
C GLY A 4 3.39 0.66 -7.50
N PHE A 5 3.97 0.31 -8.64
CA PHE A 5 3.70 -0.95 -9.32
C PHE A 5 4.23 -2.16 -8.52
N ILE A 6 5.44 -2.07 -7.97
CA ILE A 6 6.02 -3.13 -7.11
C ILE A 6 5.15 -3.36 -5.88
N MET A 7 4.68 -2.30 -5.23
CA MET A 7 3.81 -2.40 -4.06
C MET A 7 2.45 -3.03 -4.42
N ALA A 8 1.84 -2.65 -5.54
CA ALA A 8 0.60 -3.27 -6.02
C ALA A 8 0.79 -4.76 -6.32
N CYS A 9 1.87 -5.15 -7.00
CA CYS A 9 2.20 -6.55 -7.26
C CYS A 9 2.41 -7.35 -5.97
N TYR A 10 3.09 -6.77 -4.98
CA TYR A 10 3.27 -7.40 -3.67
C TYR A 10 1.92 -7.68 -2.98
N VAL A 11 1.02 -6.70 -2.95
CA VAL A 11 -0.30 -6.85 -2.33
C VAL A 11 -1.14 -7.91 -3.04
N VAL A 12 -1.07 -8.00 -4.38
CA VAL A 12 -1.76 -9.04 -5.15
C VAL A 12 -1.22 -10.43 -4.82
N ILE A 13 0.11 -10.59 -4.76
CA ILE A 13 0.75 -11.86 -4.40
C ILE A 13 0.39 -12.27 -2.97
N ALA A 14 0.46 -11.34 -2.02
CA ALA A 14 0.08 -11.59 -0.63
C ALA A 14 -1.40 -12.00 -0.53
N THR A 15 -2.29 -11.28 -1.21
CA THR A 15 -3.72 -11.59 -1.28
C THR A 15 -3.97 -13.00 -1.83
N GLN A 16 -3.30 -13.39 -2.91
CA GLN A 16 -3.43 -14.72 -3.50
C GLN A 16 -2.92 -15.83 -2.57
N LEU A 17 -1.80 -15.59 -1.88
CA LEU A 17 -1.23 -16.53 -0.93
C LEU A 17 -2.16 -16.76 0.27
N PHE A 18 -2.71 -15.68 0.84
CA PHE A 18 -3.68 -15.79 1.94
C PHE A 18 -5.02 -16.40 1.50
N CYS A 19 -5.50 -16.06 0.31
CA CYS A 19 -6.70 -16.68 -0.26
C CYS A 19 -6.49 -18.19 -0.40
N THR A 20 -5.40 -18.63 -1.03
CA THR A 20 -5.16 -20.07 -1.28
C THR A 20 -5.03 -20.89 0.01
N GLN A 21 -4.46 -20.32 1.08
CA GLN A 21 -4.22 -21.04 2.33
C GLN A 21 -5.43 -21.04 3.29
N TYR A 22 -6.23 -19.98 3.30
CA TYR A 22 -7.28 -19.79 4.31
C TYR A 22 -8.71 -19.80 3.74
N GLN A 23 -8.88 -20.00 2.43
CA GLN A 23 -10.18 -20.11 1.78
C GLN A 23 -11.07 -21.21 2.39
N ASP A 24 -10.49 -22.35 2.78
CA ASP A 24 -11.24 -23.49 3.34
C ASP A 24 -11.45 -23.42 4.86
N ILE A 25 -10.66 -22.59 5.57
CA ILE A 25 -10.65 -22.52 7.05
C ILE A 25 -11.53 -21.37 7.57
N ASN A 26 -11.55 -20.23 6.87
CA ASN A 26 -12.29 -19.04 7.29
C ASN A 26 -13.00 -18.40 6.08
N ILE A 27 -14.16 -18.96 5.76
CA ILE A 27 -15.01 -18.53 4.63
C ILE A 27 -15.49 -17.07 4.80
N ASP A 28 -15.67 -16.62 6.04
CA ASP A 28 -16.15 -15.26 6.32
C ASP A 28 -15.11 -14.18 5.96
N SER A 29 -13.83 -14.45 6.21
CA SER A 29 -12.74 -13.49 5.98
C SER A 29 -11.97 -13.71 4.67
N PHE A 30 -11.83 -14.96 4.20
CA PHE A 30 -11.00 -15.32 3.04
C PHE A 30 -11.78 -16.04 1.93
N GLY A 31 -13.10 -16.14 2.02
CA GLY A 31 -13.92 -16.89 1.05
C GLY A 31 -13.94 -16.33 -0.37
N ASP A 32 -13.54 -15.06 -0.57
CA ASP A 32 -13.46 -14.45 -1.90
C ASP A 32 -12.20 -13.59 -2.01
N LEU A 33 -11.65 -13.46 -3.21
CA LEU A 33 -10.40 -12.74 -3.47
C LEU A 33 -10.49 -11.27 -3.03
N PHE A 34 -11.67 -10.64 -3.18
CA PHE A 34 -11.89 -9.26 -2.76
C PHE A 34 -11.97 -9.08 -1.24
N LYS A 35 -12.48 -10.08 -0.51
CA LYS A 35 -12.50 -10.06 0.96
C LYS A 35 -11.09 -10.24 1.50
N SER A 36 -10.33 -11.16 0.93
CA SER A 36 -8.91 -11.38 1.22
C SER A 36 -8.08 -10.12 0.95
N PHE A 37 -8.33 -9.44 -0.18
CA PHE A 37 -7.66 -8.18 -0.51
C PHE A 37 -7.95 -7.10 0.55
N SER A 38 -9.22 -6.93 0.90
CA SER A 38 -9.64 -5.94 1.90
C SER A 38 -9.01 -6.25 3.27
N LYS A 39 -8.98 -7.52 3.69
CA LYS A 39 -8.33 -7.94 4.93
C LYS A 39 -6.81 -7.73 4.92
N VAL A 40 -6.13 -8.01 3.81
CA VAL A 40 -4.69 -7.72 3.67
C VAL A 40 -4.43 -6.21 3.72
N PHE A 41 -5.33 -5.41 3.16
CA PHE A 41 -5.26 -3.94 3.21
C PHE A 41 -5.54 -3.39 4.61
N ASP A 42 -6.57 -3.88 5.29
CA ASP A 42 -6.88 -3.54 6.69
C ASP A 42 -5.72 -3.92 7.62
N THR A 43 -5.08 -5.07 7.36
CA THR A 43 -3.87 -5.50 8.07
C THR A 43 -2.71 -4.53 7.83
N ALA A 44 -2.56 -3.99 6.61
CA ALA A 44 -1.58 -2.95 6.34
C ALA A 44 -1.85 -1.67 7.16
N LEU A 45 -3.13 -1.32 7.36
CA LEU A 45 -3.59 -0.21 8.20
C LEU A 45 -3.56 -0.50 9.71
N ALA A 46 -2.97 -1.61 10.13
CA ALA A 46 -2.90 -2.07 11.51
C ALA A 46 -4.26 -2.42 12.17
N ALA A 47 -5.30 -2.67 11.37
CA ALA A 47 -6.58 -3.21 11.83
C ALA A 47 -6.53 -4.75 11.79
N TYR A 48 -6.08 -5.35 12.88
CA TYR A 48 -5.92 -6.81 12.97
C TYR A 48 -7.17 -7.51 13.48
N ASP A 49 -7.57 -8.54 12.77
CA ASP A 49 -8.61 -9.47 13.19
C ASP A 49 -8.04 -10.89 13.08
N TYR A 50 -7.76 -11.50 14.23
CA TYR A 50 -7.20 -12.85 14.32
C TYR A 50 -8.27 -13.93 14.52
N ASN A 51 -9.54 -13.55 14.53
CA ASN A 51 -10.63 -14.48 14.83
C ASN A 51 -10.94 -15.41 13.65
N GLY A 52 -11.16 -16.69 13.95
CA GLY A 52 -11.68 -17.68 12.99
C GLY A 52 -10.65 -18.58 12.30
N ALA A 53 -9.41 -18.69 12.82
CA ALA A 53 -8.39 -19.60 12.25
C ALA A 53 -8.31 -20.99 12.92
N GLY A 54 -9.17 -21.30 13.90
CA GLY A 54 -9.31 -22.64 14.48
C GLY A 54 -7.99 -23.25 14.98
N SER A 55 -7.70 -24.50 14.63
CA SER A 55 -6.49 -25.22 15.08
C SER A 55 -5.17 -24.67 14.52
N GLN A 56 -5.19 -23.69 13.61
CA GLN A 56 -4.00 -23.13 12.96
C GLN A 56 -3.73 -21.65 13.30
N GLU A 57 -4.36 -21.12 14.35
CA GLU A 57 -4.20 -19.71 14.80
C GLU A 57 -2.74 -19.29 15.02
N ILE A 58 -1.89 -20.18 15.51
CA ILE A 58 -0.46 -19.88 15.76
C ILE A 58 0.28 -19.63 14.44
N ILE A 59 0.03 -20.47 13.43
CA ILE A 59 0.68 -20.37 12.12
C ILE A 59 0.14 -19.14 11.38
N PHE A 60 -1.17 -18.89 11.46
CA PHE A 60 -1.80 -17.72 10.88
C PHE A 60 -1.23 -16.41 11.45
N SER A 61 -1.10 -16.32 12.77
CA SER A 61 -0.50 -15.17 13.45
C SER A 61 0.96 -14.96 13.02
N GLY A 62 1.76 -16.04 12.92
CA GLY A 62 3.14 -15.97 12.44
C GLY A 62 3.26 -15.42 11.01
N ILE A 63 2.43 -15.90 10.07
CA ILE A 63 2.45 -15.43 8.68
C ILE A 63 1.95 -13.98 8.59
N MET A 64 0.94 -13.60 9.37
CA MET A 64 0.45 -12.21 9.44
C MET A 64 1.51 -11.25 9.96
N ILE A 65 2.29 -11.64 10.97
CA ILE A 65 3.41 -10.83 11.49
C ILE A 65 4.49 -10.63 10.42
N VAL A 66 4.83 -11.68 9.66
CA VAL A 66 5.81 -11.58 8.55
C VAL A 66 5.29 -10.67 7.44
N ASN A 67 4.01 -10.80 7.08
CA ASN A 67 3.38 -9.90 6.10
C ASN A 67 3.41 -8.45 6.57
N LEU A 68 3.11 -8.20 7.85
CA LEU A 68 3.19 -6.86 8.45
C LEU A 68 4.60 -6.28 8.40
N PHE A 69 5.60 -7.09 8.73
CA PHE A 69 7.00 -6.70 8.71
C PHE A 69 7.41 -6.23 7.30
N LEU A 70 7.05 -7.01 6.28
CA LEU A 70 7.37 -6.67 4.89
C LEU A 70 6.61 -5.42 4.42
N LEU A 71 5.31 -5.30 4.70
CA LEU A 71 4.50 -4.14 4.28
C LEU A 71 4.91 -2.85 4.98
N ASN A 72 4.91 -2.85 6.31
CA ASN A 72 5.03 -1.62 7.09
C ASN A 72 6.48 -1.24 7.39
N ILE A 73 7.39 -2.21 7.57
CA ILE A 73 8.78 -1.90 7.91
C ILE A 73 9.66 -1.80 6.68
N LEU A 74 9.47 -2.65 5.67
CA LEU A 74 10.31 -2.63 4.47
C LEU A 74 9.71 -1.73 3.37
N LEU A 75 8.51 -2.05 2.88
CA LEU A 75 7.90 -1.37 1.74
C LEU A 75 7.53 0.08 2.07
N LEU A 76 6.86 0.34 3.20
CA LEU A 76 6.39 1.68 3.54
C LEU A 76 7.55 2.64 3.86
N ASN A 77 8.59 2.19 4.57
CA ASN A 77 9.79 3.02 4.80
C ASN A 77 10.53 3.34 3.49
N PHE A 78 10.63 2.37 2.59
CA PHE A 78 11.24 2.61 1.28
C PHE A 78 10.41 3.59 0.43
N MET A 79 9.07 3.51 0.52
CA MET A 79 8.16 4.48 -0.11
C MET A 79 8.43 5.90 0.39
N VAL A 80 8.51 6.07 1.71
CA VAL A 80 8.78 7.38 2.33
C VAL A 80 10.14 7.93 1.90
N ALA A 81 11.17 7.08 1.79
CA ALA A 81 12.48 7.50 1.31
C ALA A 81 12.44 8.02 -0.14
N ILE A 82 11.74 7.34 -1.05
CA ILE A 82 11.58 7.79 -2.44
C ILE A 82 10.72 9.05 -2.53
N LEU A 83 9.67 9.15 -1.73
CA LEU A 83 8.83 10.35 -1.67
C LEU A 83 9.66 11.55 -1.20
N SER A 84 10.52 11.38 -0.20
CA SER A 84 11.38 12.45 0.31
C SER A 84 12.33 13.01 -0.77
N THR A 85 12.97 12.13 -1.54
CA THR A 85 13.89 12.55 -2.62
C THR A 85 13.16 13.19 -3.79
N THR A 86 12.07 12.58 -4.25
CA THR A 86 11.26 13.11 -5.35
C THR A 86 10.55 14.41 -4.99
N TYR A 87 10.04 14.54 -3.77
CA TYR A 87 9.42 15.77 -3.27
C TYR A 87 10.42 16.93 -3.23
N SER A 88 11.66 16.67 -2.81
CA SER A 88 12.72 17.68 -2.79
C SER A 88 13.01 18.22 -4.20
N LEU A 89 13.09 17.32 -5.19
CA LEU A 89 13.27 17.70 -6.60
C LEU A 89 12.05 18.43 -7.18
N MET A 90 10.84 18.00 -6.80
CA MET A 90 9.59 18.61 -7.25
C MET A 90 9.33 19.98 -6.63
N LEU A 91 9.82 20.26 -5.43
CA LEU A 91 9.69 21.59 -4.81
C LEU A 91 10.44 22.65 -5.62
N GLU A 92 11.67 22.34 -6.04
CA GLU A 92 12.50 23.26 -6.83
C GLU A 92 11.86 23.50 -8.20
N SER A 93 11.55 22.43 -8.94
CA SER A 93 10.88 22.51 -10.25
C SER A 93 9.48 23.13 -10.17
N GLY A 94 8.71 22.79 -9.13
CA GLY A 94 7.37 23.29 -8.88
C GLY A 94 7.34 24.79 -8.61
N SER A 95 8.33 25.33 -7.89
CA SER A 95 8.46 26.77 -7.66
C SER A 95 8.72 27.55 -8.96
N PHE A 96 9.48 26.97 -9.88
CA PHE A 96 9.74 27.54 -11.19
C PHE A 96 8.51 27.49 -12.08
N MET A 97 7.87 26.32 -12.19
CA MET A 97 6.65 26.13 -12.97
C MET A 97 5.51 27.05 -12.48
N TYR A 98 5.36 27.19 -11.16
CA TYR A 98 4.37 28.11 -10.58
C TYR A 98 4.57 29.56 -11.03
N LYS A 99 5.82 30.05 -11.05
CA LYS A 99 6.13 31.41 -11.53
C LYS A 99 5.84 31.57 -13.01
N CYS A 100 6.18 30.58 -13.84
CA CYS A 100 5.86 30.59 -15.27
C CYS A 100 4.33 30.61 -15.51
N SER A 101 3.58 29.74 -14.83
CA SER A 101 2.11 29.70 -14.94
C SER A 101 1.46 31.00 -14.46
N LEU A 102 1.99 31.62 -13.41
CA LEU A 102 1.52 32.93 -12.94
C LEU A 102 1.78 34.03 -13.99
N TYR A 103 2.95 34.00 -14.63
CA TYR A 103 3.29 34.95 -15.68
C TYR A 103 2.37 34.81 -16.89
N GLU A 104 2.15 33.58 -17.37
CA GLU A 104 1.24 33.28 -18.48
C GLU A 104 -0.22 33.68 -18.15
N TYR A 105 -0.65 33.48 -16.90
CA TYR A 105 -1.96 33.95 -16.44
C TYR A 105 -2.05 35.48 -16.47
N CYS A 106 -1.04 36.18 -15.96
CA CYS A 106 -1.00 37.64 -15.97
C CYS A 106 -1.01 38.22 -17.39
N GLU A 107 -0.26 37.63 -18.32
CA GLU A 107 -0.21 38.07 -19.73
C GLU A 107 -1.56 37.92 -20.43
N ARG A 108 -2.35 36.90 -20.05
CA ARG A 108 -3.65 36.60 -20.67
C ARG A 108 -4.82 37.44 -20.15
N PHE A 109 -4.70 38.05 -18.96
CA PHE A 109 -5.80 38.75 -18.29
C PHE A 109 -5.51 40.21 -17.91
N MET A 110 -4.25 40.68 -17.95
CA MET A 110 -3.90 42.09 -17.65
C MET A 110 -3.53 42.94 -18.88
N ILE A 111 -3.56 42.38 -20.09
CA ILE A 111 -3.50 43.08 -21.38
C ILE A 111 -4.85 42.88 -22.08
#